data_AF-A0A927TEQ1-F1
#
_entry.id   AF-A0A927TEQ1-F1
#
_cell.length_a   1.000
_cell.length_b   1.000
_cell.length_c   1.000
_cell.angle_alpha   90.00
_cell.angle_beta   90.00
_cell.angle_gamma   90.00
#
_symmetry.space_group_name_H-M   'P 1'
#
loop_
_entity.id
_entity.type
_entity.pdbx_description
1 polymer ?
#
loop_
_entity_poly.entity_id
_entity_poly.type
_entity_poly.pdbx_seq_one_letter_code
_entity_poly.pdbx_strand_id
1 'polypeptide(L)'
;MEDKNIMKNSFDKLNPTEEQRVRLWEQISQEQPSKKNRWYMKATAAAAVFILCVAGVNLASGGRVMAAFEVAAKEGVVAAIAELCGLDKDSKEIVQQAVGIQKNGIEVYAPEIYYLDKEMLLFGGLRGLMIYDFHQEAITATIDLQEIGCIYFNSDTKETHVLKQGECIYVYNSENEKPMGEYYEFTPKDAQTLKLTAVAKNDEQALAQLHAAWQTQRKKVKDTFDSMQDAYFLADGGKYGEMYSQNAYSWKDEQNQEFLSCLIVKGEGEYYLYSANGDEVPLHLEKVVAVTRQEAANDGNASDLNEPVEEMLPEFVYSGEDEVVAAICEYLVKEEKNGYYIPDADWVAIPQMQILGREEAEGELLVFGTFAISVYTRNGEILECASGGNMHGCVHLRKEDNVYQVTEVQWALDGGLFDDSLQEITANYPQYYEGLMSGYGEGEREQLLLEMLRMYVKDNNLSIKYYKDYGWDPVAIE
;
A
#
# COMPACT_ATOMS: atom_id res chain seq x y z
N MET A 1 12.96 8.38 43.25
CA MET A 1 13.64 9.69 43.09
C MET A 1 14.52 9.70 41.83
N GLU A 2 14.92 8.53 41.33
CA GLU A 2 15.55 8.31 40.01
C GLU A 2 14.67 8.70 38.81
N ASP A 3 13.36 8.45 38.83
CA ASP A 3 12.47 8.73 37.68
C ASP A 3 12.32 10.22 37.32
N LYS A 4 12.57 11.14 38.26
CA LYS A 4 12.53 12.59 37.98
C LYS A 4 13.73 13.05 37.14
N ASN A 5 14.88 12.36 37.26
CA ASN A 5 16.09 12.71 36.54
C ASN A 5 16.07 12.21 35.09
N ILE A 6 15.40 11.09 34.81
CA ILE A 6 15.25 10.56 33.45
C ILE A 6 14.37 11.48 32.61
N MET A 7 13.22 11.90 33.12
CA MET A 7 12.33 12.84 32.44
C MET A 7 12.96 14.21 32.21
N LYS A 8 13.68 14.75 33.21
CA LYS A 8 14.36 16.04 33.07
C LYS A 8 15.48 15.95 32.01
N ASN A 9 16.22 14.84 31.97
CA ASN A 9 17.21 14.58 30.93
C ASN A 9 16.61 14.35 29.54
N SER A 10 15.44 13.70 29.42
CA SER A 10 14.74 13.55 28.13
C SER A 10 14.14 14.86 27.64
N PHE A 11 13.68 15.71 28.56
CA PHE A 11 13.12 17.03 28.27
C PHE A 11 14.21 18.06 27.91
N ASP A 12 15.35 18.04 28.59
CA ASP A 12 16.48 18.92 28.27
C ASP A 12 17.16 18.53 26.94
N LYS A 13 16.98 17.29 26.45
CA LYS A 13 17.42 16.85 25.11
C LYS A 13 16.56 17.37 23.96
N LEU A 14 15.35 17.87 24.24
CA LEU A 14 14.39 18.36 23.25
C LEU A 14 14.47 19.89 23.03
N ASN A 15 15.36 20.58 23.75
CA ASN A 15 15.64 22.02 23.62
C ASN A 15 14.40 22.98 23.58
N PRO A 16 13.36 22.81 24.41
CA PRO A 16 12.19 23.70 24.37
C PRO A 16 12.51 25.10 24.91
N THR A 17 11.87 26.13 24.33
CA THR A 17 11.96 27.52 24.77
C THR A 17 11.40 27.70 26.20
N GLU A 18 11.92 28.65 26.98
CA GLU A 18 11.46 28.85 28.37
C GLU A 18 9.95 29.12 28.48
N GLU A 19 9.36 29.82 27.53
CA GLU A 19 7.92 30.09 27.49
C GLU A 19 7.08 28.81 27.37
N GLN A 20 7.51 27.86 26.55
CA GLN A 20 6.85 26.56 26.39
C GLN A 20 6.91 25.73 27.68
N ARG A 21 8.03 25.81 28.41
CA ARG A 21 8.17 25.11 29.71
C ARG A 21 7.20 25.66 30.74
N VAL A 22 7.11 26.99 30.86
CA VAL A 22 6.32 27.66 31.90
C VAL A 22 4.81 27.42 31.71
N ARG A 23 4.30 27.59 30.48
CA ARG A 23 2.87 27.38 30.19
C ARG A 23 2.40 25.94 30.45
N LEU A 24 3.24 24.96 30.09
CA LEU A 24 2.94 23.55 30.32
C LEU A 24 2.80 23.24 31.82
N TRP A 25 3.71 23.78 32.63
CA TRP A 25 3.71 23.57 34.09
C TRP A 25 2.54 24.27 34.79
N GLU A 26 2.11 25.43 34.29
CA GLU A 26 0.92 26.12 34.80
C GLU A 26 -0.36 25.33 34.54
N GLN A 27 -0.53 24.75 33.35
CA GLN A 27 -1.71 23.96 32.99
C GLN A 27 -1.79 22.62 33.74
N ILE A 28 -0.66 21.92 33.90
CA ILE A 28 -0.58 20.66 34.67
C ILE A 28 -0.88 20.90 36.16
N SER A 29 -0.58 22.09 36.67
CA SER A 29 -0.75 22.42 38.09
C SER A 29 -2.17 22.83 38.48
N GLN A 30 -3.05 23.10 37.51
CA GLN A 30 -4.43 23.54 37.77
C GLN A 30 -5.42 22.41 38.06
N GLU A 31 -5.09 21.15 37.72
CA GLU A 31 -5.89 20.00 38.13
C GLU A 31 -5.31 19.37 39.40
N GLN A 32 -6.11 19.24 40.46
CA GLN A 32 -5.77 18.38 41.61
C GLN A 32 -6.40 16.99 41.43
N PRO A 33 -5.64 15.93 41.12
CA PRO A 33 -6.18 14.60 40.95
C PRO A 33 -5.78 13.65 42.09
N SER A 34 -6.63 12.66 42.32
CA SER A 34 -6.41 11.59 43.29
C SER A 34 -5.24 10.66 42.89
N LYS A 35 -4.70 9.92 43.86
CA LYS A 35 -3.49 9.09 43.74
C LYS A 35 -3.50 8.03 42.62
N LYS A 36 -4.65 7.64 42.07
CA LYS A 36 -4.79 6.64 40.99
C LYS A 36 -4.58 7.20 39.57
N ASN A 37 -4.70 8.51 39.36
CA ASN A 37 -4.64 9.17 38.04
C ASN A 37 -3.27 9.77 37.68
N ARG A 38 -2.27 9.58 38.53
CA ARG A 38 -0.96 10.25 38.38
C ARG A 38 -0.08 9.66 37.27
N TRP A 39 -0.42 8.49 36.74
CA TRP A 39 0.27 7.83 35.63
C TRP A 39 -0.40 8.17 34.29
N TYR A 40 -1.73 8.11 34.23
CA TYR A 40 -2.54 8.65 33.11
C TYR A 40 -2.17 10.09 32.77
N MET A 41 -2.02 10.96 33.79
CA MET A 41 -1.61 12.37 33.61
C MET A 41 -0.16 12.56 33.09
N LYS A 42 0.72 11.56 33.29
CA LYS A 42 2.12 11.62 32.85
C LYS A 42 2.30 11.13 31.42
N ALA A 43 1.52 10.13 31.01
CA ALA A 43 1.43 9.69 29.62
C ALA A 43 0.76 10.76 28.74
N THR A 44 -0.30 11.40 29.24
CA THR A 44 -1.00 12.50 28.55
C THR A 44 -0.15 13.76 28.38
N ALA A 45 0.67 14.14 29.35
CA ALA A 45 1.57 15.29 29.22
C ALA A 45 2.73 15.05 28.22
N ALA A 46 3.23 13.81 28.10
CA ALA A 46 4.27 13.47 27.14
C ALA A 46 3.72 13.42 25.70
N ALA A 47 2.51 12.86 25.50
CA ALA A 47 1.82 12.88 24.22
C ALA A 47 1.46 14.32 23.78
N ALA A 48 1.02 15.17 24.71
CA ALA A 48 0.73 16.59 24.44
C ALA A 48 1.95 17.37 23.91
N VAL A 49 3.13 17.13 24.49
CA VAL A 49 4.38 17.78 24.09
C VAL A 49 4.87 17.25 22.75
N PHE A 50 4.72 15.95 22.48
CA PHE A 50 5.07 15.37 21.19
C PHE A 50 4.16 15.90 20.06
N ILE A 51 2.87 16.00 20.33
CA ILE A 51 1.86 16.58 19.43
C ILE A 51 2.14 18.07 19.15
N LEU A 52 2.54 18.85 20.15
CA LEU A 52 2.88 20.27 20.01
C LEU A 52 4.19 20.50 19.26
N CYS A 53 5.14 19.57 19.31
CA CYS A 53 6.45 19.70 18.65
C CYS A 53 6.44 19.20 17.20
N VAL A 54 5.65 18.17 16.87
CA VAL A 54 5.65 17.55 15.53
C VAL A 54 4.69 18.24 14.56
N ALA A 55 3.58 18.83 15.04
CA ALA A 55 2.53 19.33 14.15
C ALA A 55 2.51 20.87 13.97
N GLY A 56 3.41 21.63 14.60
CA GLY A 56 3.48 23.10 14.43
C GLY A 56 2.16 23.85 14.72
N VAL A 57 1.22 23.24 15.45
CA VAL A 57 -0.15 23.75 15.57
C VAL A 57 -0.18 25.00 16.45
N ASN A 58 -0.50 26.14 15.85
CA ASN A 58 -0.87 27.35 16.59
C ASN A 58 -2.11 27.06 17.47
N LEU A 59 -1.97 27.25 18.78
CA LEU A 59 -2.92 27.01 19.88
C LEU A 59 -4.28 27.75 19.80
N ALA A 60 -4.66 28.31 18.65
CA ALA A 60 -5.87 29.11 18.50
C ALA A 60 -7.17 28.29 18.52
N SER A 61 -7.14 26.96 18.35
CA SER A 61 -8.33 26.10 18.26
C SER A 61 -8.37 25.03 19.38
N GLY A 62 -8.50 25.48 20.63
CA GLY A 62 -8.49 24.61 21.83
C GLY A 62 -9.53 23.48 21.90
N GLY A 63 -10.50 23.39 20.98
CA GLY A 63 -11.48 22.30 20.91
C GLY A 63 -10.95 21.00 20.29
N ARG A 64 -10.14 21.08 19.22
CA ARG A 64 -9.62 19.88 18.50
C ARG A 64 -8.53 19.17 19.28
N VAL A 65 -7.75 19.92 20.06
CA VAL A 65 -6.70 19.37 20.92
C VAL A 65 -7.31 18.43 21.98
N MET A 66 -8.48 18.77 22.53
CA MET A 66 -9.17 17.93 23.52
C MET A 66 -9.82 16.68 22.91
N ALA A 67 -10.39 16.79 21.71
CA ALA A 67 -10.89 15.62 20.97
C ALA A 67 -9.76 14.65 20.64
N ALA A 68 -8.63 15.16 20.17
CA ALA A 68 -7.45 14.36 19.92
C ALA A 68 -6.83 13.76 21.19
N PHE A 69 -6.94 14.41 22.35
CA PHE A 69 -6.57 13.79 23.62
C PHE A 69 -7.47 12.61 23.98
N GLU A 70 -8.78 12.70 23.73
CA GLU A 70 -9.70 11.58 23.96
C GLU A 70 -9.51 10.44 22.96
N VAL A 71 -9.29 10.76 21.67
CA VAL A 71 -8.98 9.79 20.63
C VAL A 71 -7.62 9.13 20.89
N ALA A 72 -6.62 9.88 21.37
CA ALA A 72 -5.32 9.32 21.76
C ALA A 72 -5.45 8.28 22.88
N ALA A 73 -6.39 8.50 23.79
CA ALA A 73 -6.63 7.62 24.93
C ALA A 73 -7.44 6.36 24.58
N LYS A 74 -8.17 6.35 23.45
CA LYS A 74 -9.06 5.23 23.05
C LYS A 74 -8.58 4.47 21.81
N GLU A 75 -8.08 5.19 20.82
CA GLU A 75 -7.78 4.70 19.47
C GLU A 75 -6.29 4.88 19.11
N GLY A 76 -5.52 5.45 20.03
CA GLY A 76 -4.08 5.64 19.91
C GLY A 76 -3.67 6.93 19.23
N VAL A 77 -2.36 7.20 19.26
CA VAL A 77 -1.78 8.49 18.88
C VAL A 77 -1.93 8.77 17.37
N VAL A 78 -2.00 7.74 16.52
CA VAL A 78 -2.23 7.90 15.07
C VAL A 78 -3.65 8.40 14.79
N ALA A 79 -4.66 7.86 15.46
CA ALA A 79 -6.03 8.33 15.35
C ALA A 79 -6.17 9.76 15.91
N ALA A 80 -5.43 10.08 16.99
CA ALA A 80 -5.38 11.43 17.57
C ALA A 80 -4.71 12.46 16.67
N ILE A 81 -3.59 12.10 16.03
CA ILE A 81 -2.91 12.96 15.06
C ILE A 81 -3.80 13.12 13.83
N ALA A 82 -4.51 12.09 13.41
CA ALA A 82 -5.50 12.20 12.34
C ALA A 82 -6.67 13.12 12.71
N GLU A 83 -7.11 13.10 13.97
CA GLU A 83 -8.12 14.01 14.53
C GLU A 83 -7.59 15.46 14.64
N LEU A 84 -6.30 15.65 14.97
CA LEU A 84 -5.61 16.95 15.01
C LEU A 84 -5.39 17.55 13.63
N CYS A 85 -4.95 16.73 12.68
CA CYS A 85 -4.74 17.10 11.28
C CYS A 85 -6.06 17.21 10.51
N GLY A 86 -7.19 16.81 11.11
CA GLY A 86 -8.50 16.83 10.47
C GLY A 86 -8.57 15.93 9.23
N LEU A 87 -7.83 14.83 9.23
CA LEU A 87 -7.83 13.84 8.14
C LEU A 87 -9.23 13.23 8.03
N ASP A 88 -9.87 13.42 6.87
CA ASP A 88 -11.02 12.61 6.47
C ASP A 88 -10.59 11.14 6.27
N LYS A 89 -11.56 10.22 6.25
CA LYS A 89 -11.30 8.77 6.16
C LYS A 89 -10.42 8.40 4.96
N ASP A 90 -10.67 9.00 3.80
CA ASP A 90 -9.96 8.69 2.55
C ASP A 90 -8.51 9.14 2.63
N SER A 91 -8.25 10.34 3.17
CA SER A 91 -6.88 10.82 3.41
C SER A 91 -6.10 9.94 4.38
N LYS A 92 -6.77 9.36 5.40
CA LYS A 92 -6.12 8.40 6.31
C LYS A 92 -5.69 7.14 5.56
N GLU A 93 -6.55 6.61 4.70
CA GLU A 93 -6.26 5.42 3.90
C GLU A 93 -5.14 5.66 2.89
N ILE A 94 -5.12 6.81 2.19
CA ILE A 94 -4.03 7.17 1.26
C ILE A 94 -2.68 7.15 1.97
N VAL A 95 -2.58 7.83 3.13
CA VAL A 95 -1.34 7.89 3.91
C VAL A 95 -0.97 6.52 4.47
N GLN A 96 -1.94 5.75 4.97
CA GLN A 96 -1.70 4.42 5.53
C GLN A 96 -1.24 3.42 4.47
N GLN A 97 -1.83 3.43 3.28
CA GLN A 97 -1.43 2.53 2.19
C GLN A 97 -0.07 2.90 1.64
N ALA A 98 0.24 4.19 1.49
CA ALA A 98 1.60 4.61 1.15
C ALA A 98 2.62 4.14 2.21
N VAL A 99 2.31 4.27 3.50
CA VAL A 99 3.19 3.81 4.57
C VAL A 99 3.27 2.27 4.67
N GLY A 100 2.20 1.56 4.30
CA GLY A 100 2.07 0.11 4.36
C GLY A 100 2.83 -0.65 3.27
N ILE A 101 3.39 0.05 2.28
CA ILE A 101 4.03 -0.55 1.09
C ILE A 101 5.07 -1.63 1.45
N GLN A 102 5.86 -1.46 2.52
CA GLN A 102 6.85 -2.48 2.93
C GLN A 102 6.23 -3.75 3.53
N LYS A 103 5.05 -3.63 4.17
CA LYS A 103 4.42 -4.77 4.87
C LYS A 103 3.73 -5.72 3.90
N ASN A 104 3.27 -5.21 2.77
CA ASN A 104 2.53 -6.01 1.80
C ASN A 104 3.45 -6.89 0.94
N GLY A 105 4.75 -6.58 0.83
CA GLY A 105 5.71 -7.35 0.04
C GLY A 105 5.48 -7.35 -1.47
N ILE A 106 4.59 -6.48 -1.97
CA ILE A 106 4.16 -6.44 -3.38
C ILE A 106 4.97 -5.42 -4.19
N GLU A 107 5.33 -4.29 -3.59
CA GLU A 107 6.08 -3.27 -4.32
C GLU A 107 7.58 -3.55 -4.25
N VAL A 108 8.20 -3.54 -5.42
CA VAL A 108 9.65 -3.71 -5.59
C VAL A 108 10.41 -2.42 -5.24
N TYR A 109 9.72 -1.28 -5.34
CA TYR A 109 10.30 0.06 -5.21
C TYR A 109 9.52 0.89 -4.18
N ALA A 110 10.16 1.94 -3.67
CA ALA A 110 9.45 2.98 -2.95
C ALA A 110 8.58 3.80 -3.92
N PRO A 111 7.59 4.57 -3.41
CA PRO A 111 6.84 5.52 -4.20
C PRO A 111 7.69 6.42 -5.08
N GLU A 112 7.15 6.77 -6.23
CA GLU A 112 7.78 7.64 -7.20
C GLU A 112 7.71 9.12 -6.79
N ILE A 113 8.75 9.87 -7.14
CA ILE A 113 8.77 11.33 -7.00
C ILE A 113 8.28 11.94 -8.31
N TYR A 114 7.11 12.59 -8.27
CA TYR A 114 6.55 13.27 -9.43
C TYR A 114 7.03 14.72 -9.55
N TYR A 115 7.28 15.37 -8.41
CA TYR A 115 7.85 16.71 -8.38
C TYR A 115 8.59 16.95 -7.07
N LEU A 116 9.72 17.65 -7.16
CA LEU A 116 10.52 18.08 -6.03
C LEU A 116 11.12 19.45 -6.31
N ASP A 117 10.97 20.34 -5.33
CA ASP A 117 11.75 21.56 -5.20
C ASP A 117 12.06 21.81 -3.71
N LYS A 118 12.53 23.01 -3.39
CA LYS A 118 12.91 23.41 -2.03
C LYS A 118 11.73 23.58 -1.07
N GLU A 119 10.51 23.73 -1.57
CA GLU A 119 9.32 24.02 -0.77
C GLU A 119 8.49 22.75 -0.58
N MET A 120 8.45 21.89 -1.60
CA MET A 120 7.58 20.71 -1.58
C MET A 120 8.15 19.47 -2.28
N LEU A 121 7.70 18.33 -1.77
CA LEU A 121 7.86 17.00 -2.35
C LEU A 121 6.47 16.43 -2.68
N LEU A 122 6.26 16.03 -3.94
CA LEU A 122 5.06 15.38 -4.44
C LEU A 122 5.40 13.94 -4.84
N PHE A 123 4.80 12.98 -4.17
CA PHE A 123 5.11 11.55 -4.32
C PHE A 123 3.88 10.68 -4.05
N GLY A 124 3.87 9.45 -4.52
CA GLY A 124 2.75 8.53 -4.30
C GLY A 124 2.68 7.41 -5.32
N GLY A 125 1.48 6.86 -5.49
CA GLY A 125 1.23 5.73 -6.40
C GLY A 125 -0.26 5.47 -6.57
N LEU A 126 -0.63 4.21 -6.79
CA LEU A 126 -1.97 3.77 -7.21
C LEU A 126 -3.15 4.34 -6.38
N ARG A 127 -2.98 4.42 -5.05
CA ARG A 127 -4.03 4.93 -4.15
C ARG A 127 -4.22 6.44 -4.24
N GLY A 128 -3.12 7.17 -4.34
CA GLY A 128 -3.11 8.60 -4.11
C GLY A 128 -1.73 9.22 -4.13
N LEU A 129 -1.71 10.55 -4.24
CA LEU A 129 -0.51 11.38 -4.14
C LEU A 129 -0.49 12.10 -2.79
N MET A 130 0.70 12.36 -2.28
CA MET A 130 0.96 13.12 -1.07
C MET A 130 1.83 14.33 -1.39
N ILE A 131 1.51 15.45 -0.75
CA ILE A 131 2.27 16.69 -0.81
C ILE A 131 2.90 16.89 0.57
N TYR A 132 4.22 16.77 0.62
CA TYR A 132 5.01 17.10 1.80
C TYR A 132 5.57 18.52 1.65
N ASP A 133 5.37 19.36 2.66
CA ASP A 133 5.88 20.72 2.72
C ASP A 133 7.12 20.74 3.64
N PHE A 134 8.26 21.14 3.10
CA PHE A 134 9.53 21.15 3.84
C PHE A 134 9.58 22.23 4.92
N HIS A 135 8.83 23.32 4.79
CA HIS A 135 8.77 24.36 5.83
C HIS A 135 7.91 23.94 7.02
N GLN A 136 6.86 23.15 6.75
CA GLN A 136 5.97 22.62 7.78
C GLN A 136 6.41 21.26 8.32
N GLU A 137 7.38 20.61 7.66
CA GLU A 137 7.88 19.27 7.98
C GLU A 137 6.75 18.22 8.08
N ALA A 138 5.74 18.34 7.20
CA ALA A 138 4.53 17.53 7.26
C ALA A 138 3.87 17.34 5.89
N ILE A 139 3.05 16.28 5.78
CA ILE A 139 2.12 16.12 4.66
C ILE A 139 1.00 17.16 4.83
N THR A 140 0.88 18.07 3.86
CA THR A 140 -0.07 19.20 3.86
C THR A 140 -1.23 19.01 2.91
N ALA A 141 -1.16 18.01 2.04
CA ALA A 141 -2.27 17.64 1.17
C ALA A 141 -2.13 16.21 0.60
N THR A 142 -3.28 15.65 0.22
CA THR A 142 -3.41 14.37 -0.48
C THR A 142 -4.30 14.53 -1.72
N ILE A 143 -4.07 13.70 -2.73
CA ILE A 143 -4.93 13.58 -3.91
C ILE A 143 -5.41 12.13 -3.99
N ASP A 144 -6.72 11.93 -4.02
CA ASP A 144 -7.32 10.61 -4.23
C ASP A 144 -7.35 10.27 -5.72
N LEU A 145 -6.47 9.35 -6.13
CA LEU A 145 -6.32 9.00 -7.54
C LEU A 145 -7.40 8.03 -8.02
N GLN A 146 -7.97 7.25 -7.11
CA GLN A 146 -9.05 6.30 -7.42
C GLN A 146 -10.37 7.05 -7.66
N GLU A 147 -10.64 8.10 -6.88
CA GLU A 147 -11.83 8.95 -7.05
C GLU A 147 -11.91 9.58 -8.45
N ILE A 148 -10.77 9.97 -9.02
CA ILE A 148 -10.69 10.61 -10.34
C ILE A 148 -10.37 9.63 -11.49
N GLY A 149 -10.26 8.33 -11.20
CA GLY A 149 -9.95 7.30 -12.20
C GLY A 149 -8.54 7.41 -12.81
N CYS A 150 -7.59 7.98 -12.09
CA CYS A 150 -6.19 8.13 -12.52
C CYS A 150 -5.30 7.09 -11.84
N ILE A 151 -5.56 5.81 -12.11
CA ILE A 151 -4.95 4.67 -11.40
C ILE A 151 -3.91 3.89 -12.24
N TYR A 152 -3.45 4.43 -13.36
CA TYR A 152 -2.60 3.74 -14.32
C TYR A 152 -1.11 3.95 -14.02
N PHE A 153 -0.68 3.46 -12.85
CA PHE A 153 0.73 3.41 -12.46
C PHE A 153 1.27 1.99 -12.69
N ASN A 154 2.51 1.86 -13.18
CA ASN A 154 3.11 0.57 -13.52
C ASN A 154 2.17 -0.31 -14.37
N SER A 155 1.62 0.30 -15.41
CA SER A 155 0.60 -0.27 -16.32
C SER A 155 1.20 -0.39 -17.73
N ASP A 156 0.61 -1.23 -18.58
CA ASP A 156 1.18 -1.61 -19.89
C ASP A 156 0.82 -0.59 -20.98
N THR A 157 -0.50 -0.40 -21.21
CA THR A 157 -0.97 0.43 -22.32
C THR A 157 -1.40 1.82 -21.88
N LYS A 158 -1.74 1.99 -20.59
CA LYS A 158 -2.19 3.26 -20.01
C LYS A 158 -1.18 3.80 -19.00
N GLU A 159 -1.17 5.13 -18.83
CA GLU A 159 -0.28 5.80 -17.87
C GLU A 159 -0.98 7.00 -17.23
N THR A 160 -0.88 7.14 -15.91
CA THR A 160 -1.26 8.34 -15.17
C THR A 160 -0.09 9.32 -15.12
N HIS A 161 -0.34 10.56 -15.52
CA HIS A 161 0.63 11.65 -15.56
C HIS A 161 0.38 12.65 -14.45
N VAL A 162 1.46 13.09 -13.80
CA VAL A 162 1.43 14.12 -12.76
C VAL A 162 2.36 15.27 -13.15
N LEU A 163 1.82 16.49 -13.24
CA LEU A 163 2.54 17.69 -13.65
C LEU A 163 2.36 18.79 -12.61
N LYS A 164 3.45 19.43 -12.19
CA LYS A 164 3.41 20.66 -11.40
C LYS A 164 3.71 21.85 -12.30
N GLN A 165 2.75 22.78 -12.42
CA GLN A 165 2.93 23.99 -13.21
C GLN A 165 2.34 25.21 -12.50
N GLY A 166 3.20 26.18 -12.19
CA GLY A 166 2.82 27.34 -11.37
C GLY A 166 2.36 26.87 -10.00
N GLU A 167 1.19 27.32 -9.56
CA GLU A 167 0.60 26.96 -8.27
C GLU A 167 -0.23 25.66 -8.32
N CYS A 168 -0.44 25.10 -9.51
CA CYS A 168 -1.35 23.97 -9.70
C CYS A 168 -0.63 22.65 -9.95
N ILE A 169 -1.24 21.56 -9.48
CA ILE A 169 -0.91 20.19 -9.86
C ILE A 169 -1.98 19.72 -10.84
N TYR A 170 -1.55 19.11 -11.93
CA TYR A 170 -2.41 18.52 -12.94
C TYR A 170 -2.21 17.02 -12.96
N VAL A 171 -3.32 16.27 -12.97
CA VAL A 171 -3.32 14.82 -13.11
C VAL A 171 -4.21 14.44 -14.29
N TYR A 172 -3.74 13.54 -15.16
CA TYR A 172 -4.49 13.07 -16.33
C TYR A 172 -3.94 11.73 -16.81
N ASN A 173 -4.66 11.04 -17.69
CA ASN A 173 -4.24 9.75 -18.23
C ASN A 173 -3.78 9.86 -19.70
N SER A 174 -2.97 8.90 -20.13
CA SER A 174 -2.72 8.62 -21.54
C SER A 174 -2.91 7.16 -21.86
N GLU A 175 -3.16 6.85 -23.12
CA GLU A 175 -3.15 5.49 -23.65
C GLU A 175 -2.25 5.45 -24.88
N ASN A 176 -1.28 4.54 -24.91
CA ASN A 176 -0.26 4.46 -25.95
C ASN A 176 0.42 5.82 -26.22
N GLU A 177 0.87 6.47 -25.15
CA GLU A 177 1.50 7.81 -25.11
C GLU A 177 0.61 8.99 -25.55
N LYS A 178 -0.68 8.76 -25.84
CA LYS A 178 -1.60 9.84 -26.24
C LYS A 178 -2.47 10.26 -25.06
N PRO A 179 -2.44 11.54 -24.65
CA PRO A 179 -3.27 12.00 -23.54
C PRO A 179 -4.75 11.85 -23.88
N MET A 180 -5.55 11.45 -22.90
CA MET A 180 -6.96 11.10 -23.08
C MET A 180 -7.84 11.57 -21.92
N GLY A 181 -9.12 11.79 -22.22
CA GLY A 181 -10.14 12.05 -21.22
C GLY A 181 -10.02 13.43 -20.57
N GLU A 182 -10.51 13.50 -19.34
CA GLU A 182 -10.44 14.71 -18.52
C GLU A 182 -9.04 14.88 -17.92
N TYR A 183 -8.71 16.12 -17.59
CA TYR A 183 -7.59 16.42 -16.70
C TYR A 183 -8.10 17.14 -15.46
N TYR A 184 -7.41 16.90 -14.36
CA TYR A 184 -7.81 17.33 -13.05
C TYR A 184 -6.82 18.34 -12.52
N GLU A 185 -7.31 19.54 -12.21
CA GLU A 185 -6.52 20.61 -11.63
C GLU A 185 -6.71 20.67 -10.12
N PHE A 186 -5.59 20.73 -9.39
CA PHE A 186 -5.54 20.84 -7.94
C PHE A 186 -4.71 22.06 -7.55
N THR A 187 -5.20 22.82 -6.58
CA THR A 187 -4.51 23.99 -6.04
C THR A 187 -4.22 23.77 -4.56
N PRO A 188 -2.97 23.47 -4.16
CA PRO A 188 -2.64 23.15 -2.77
C PRO A 188 -3.01 24.25 -1.77
N LYS A 189 -2.98 25.53 -2.20
CA LYS A 189 -3.35 26.68 -1.35
C LYS A 189 -4.83 26.75 -0.97
N ASP A 190 -5.69 26.04 -1.69
CA ASP A 190 -7.13 26.01 -1.44
C ASP A 190 -7.54 24.89 -0.46
N ALA A 191 -6.56 24.14 0.07
CA ALA A 191 -6.78 23.07 1.04
C ALA A 191 -7.45 23.59 2.32
N GLN A 192 -8.74 23.30 2.49
CA GLN A 192 -9.45 23.46 3.77
C GLN A 192 -9.35 22.20 4.64
N THR A 193 -9.07 21.07 3.99
CA THR A 193 -8.79 19.73 4.51
C THR A 193 -7.53 19.21 3.83
N LEU A 194 -6.95 18.12 4.34
CA LEU A 194 -5.79 17.50 3.68
C LEU A 194 -6.15 16.93 2.30
N LYS A 195 -7.35 16.37 2.10
CA LYS A 195 -7.83 15.97 0.78
C LYS A 195 -8.05 17.19 -0.12
N LEU A 196 -7.34 17.24 -1.25
CA LEU A 196 -7.61 18.22 -2.31
C LEU A 196 -8.77 17.76 -3.18
N THR A 197 -9.66 18.69 -3.51
CA THR A 197 -10.74 18.45 -4.46
C THR A 197 -10.29 18.84 -5.86
N ALA A 198 -10.56 17.97 -6.83
CA ALA A 198 -10.24 18.22 -8.23
C ALA A 198 -11.20 19.22 -8.87
N VAL A 199 -10.69 20.06 -9.77
CA VAL A 199 -11.49 20.70 -10.81
C VAL A 199 -11.29 19.93 -12.11
N ALA A 200 -12.26 19.10 -12.46
CA ALA A 200 -12.27 18.34 -13.73
C ALA A 200 -12.45 19.28 -14.92
N LYS A 201 -11.62 19.12 -15.94
CA LYS A 201 -11.64 19.93 -17.16
C LYS A 201 -11.52 19.01 -18.39
N ASN A 202 -12.22 19.39 -19.45
CA ASN A 202 -12.25 18.66 -20.71
C ASN A 202 -11.98 19.65 -21.86
N ASP A 203 -10.70 19.84 -22.17
CA ASP A 203 -10.20 20.67 -23.27
C ASP A 203 -8.97 19.98 -23.89
N GLU A 204 -9.14 19.42 -25.08
CA GLU A 204 -8.10 18.68 -25.80
C GLU A 204 -6.87 19.55 -26.11
N GLN A 205 -7.05 20.84 -26.41
CA GLN A 205 -5.93 21.73 -26.74
C GLN A 205 -5.13 22.07 -25.49
N ALA A 206 -5.81 22.33 -24.37
CA ALA A 206 -5.16 22.55 -23.08
C ALA A 206 -4.44 21.27 -22.62
N LEU A 207 -5.08 20.11 -22.76
CA LEU A 207 -4.51 18.81 -22.42
C LEU A 207 -3.24 18.51 -23.24
N ALA A 208 -3.25 18.78 -24.54
CA ALA A 208 -2.06 18.62 -25.39
C ALA A 208 -0.91 19.55 -24.94
N GLN A 209 -1.21 20.78 -24.48
CA GLN A 209 -0.20 21.69 -23.95
C GLN A 209 0.35 21.21 -22.60
N LEU A 210 -0.51 20.72 -21.70
CA LEU A 210 -0.11 20.09 -20.44
C LEU A 210 0.77 18.87 -20.70
N HIS A 211 0.43 18.05 -21.70
CA HIS A 211 1.23 16.88 -22.04
C HIS A 211 2.63 17.26 -22.54
N ALA A 212 2.75 18.29 -23.40
CA ALA A 212 4.06 18.80 -23.83
C ALA A 212 4.88 19.38 -22.65
N ALA A 213 4.22 20.05 -21.69
CA ALA A 213 4.87 20.55 -20.48
C ALA A 213 5.35 19.40 -19.58
N TRP A 214 4.52 18.37 -19.40
CA TRP A 214 4.87 17.15 -18.67
C TRP A 214 6.06 16.42 -19.29
N GLN A 215 6.11 16.26 -20.62
CA GLN A 215 7.27 15.69 -21.32
C GLN A 215 8.57 16.46 -21.03
N THR A 216 8.47 17.76 -20.74
CA THR A 216 9.62 18.55 -20.32
C THR A 216 9.98 18.31 -18.86
N GLN A 217 9.00 18.21 -17.96
CA GLN A 217 9.21 17.86 -16.55
C GLN A 217 9.84 16.46 -16.41
N ARG A 218 9.36 15.46 -17.16
CA ARG A 218 9.84 14.07 -17.12
C ARG A 218 11.33 13.95 -17.45
N LYS A 219 11.93 14.88 -18.19
CA LYS A 219 13.39 14.89 -18.44
C LYS A 219 14.23 15.04 -17.17
N LYS A 220 13.63 15.44 -16.05
CA LYS A 220 14.28 15.49 -14.73
C LYS A 220 14.37 14.10 -14.08
N VAL A 221 13.57 13.15 -14.52
CA VAL A 221 13.50 11.79 -13.99
C VAL A 221 14.61 10.95 -14.60
N LYS A 222 15.33 10.19 -13.78
CA LYS A 222 16.43 9.30 -14.18
C LYS A 222 16.31 8.00 -13.42
N ASP A 223 16.69 6.88 -14.04
CA ASP A 223 16.75 5.59 -13.34
C ASP A 223 17.71 5.68 -12.14
N THR A 224 17.23 5.34 -10.94
CA THR A 224 18.00 5.49 -9.70
C THR A 224 19.21 4.55 -9.68
N PHE A 225 19.05 3.32 -10.17
CA PHE A 225 20.12 2.31 -10.15
C PHE A 225 21.29 2.75 -11.03
N ASP A 226 21.01 3.24 -12.23
CA ASP A 226 22.01 3.69 -13.19
C ASP A 226 22.66 5.02 -12.79
N SER A 227 21.91 5.91 -12.15
CA SER A 227 22.35 7.30 -11.89
C SER A 227 22.92 7.56 -10.49
N MET A 228 22.72 6.64 -9.54
CA MET A 228 23.22 6.75 -8.16
C MET A 228 24.07 5.56 -7.72
N GLN A 229 24.85 4.95 -8.63
CA GLN A 229 25.57 3.67 -8.42
C GLN A 229 26.38 3.58 -7.12
N ASP A 230 26.93 4.69 -6.62
CA ASP A 230 27.73 4.75 -5.38
C ASP A 230 26.90 4.91 -4.10
N ALA A 231 25.57 4.92 -4.21
CA ALA A 231 24.68 5.10 -3.08
C ALA A 231 24.70 3.86 -2.16
N TYR A 232 24.79 4.11 -0.85
CA TYR A 232 24.95 3.05 0.15
C TYR A 232 23.78 2.05 0.17
N PHE A 233 22.58 2.46 -0.25
CA PHE A 233 21.38 1.60 -0.27
C PHE A 233 21.36 0.68 -1.49
N LEU A 234 22.17 0.97 -2.51
CA LEU A 234 22.41 0.08 -3.65
C LEU A 234 23.57 -0.88 -3.38
N ALA A 235 24.57 -0.45 -2.61
CA ALA A 235 25.65 -1.31 -2.14
C ALA A 235 25.12 -2.40 -1.18
N ASP A 236 25.42 -3.66 -1.48
CA ASP A 236 24.93 -4.89 -0.82
C ASP A 236 23.46 -5.29 -1.07
N GLY A 237 22.77 -4.67 -2.04
CA GLY A 237 21.37 -5.00 -2.35
C GLY A 237 20.38 -4.45 -1.32
N GLY A 238 20.79 -3.39 -0.59
CA GLY A 238 20.09 -2.88 0.57
C GLY A 238 20.25 -3.80 1.79
N LYS A 239 20.08 -3.25 2.99
CA LYS A 239 19.74 -4.14 4.13
C LYS A 239 18.37 -4.75 3.79
N TYR A 240 18.20 -6.07 3.97
CA TYR A 240 16.90 -6.75 3.79
C TYR A 240 15.75 -5.89 4.33
N GLY A 241 14.87 -5.43 3.43
CA GLY A 241 13.72 -4.58 3.77
C GLY A 241 13.87 -3.08 3.51
N GLU A 242 14.96 -2.58 2.92
CA GLU A 242 15.02 -1.20 2.40
C GLU A 242 14.55 -1.16 0.94
N MET A 243 13.66 -0.22 0.59
CA MET A 243 13.22 0.02 -0.80
C MET A 243 13.62 1.43 -1.22
N TYR A 244 13.79 1.65 -2.51
CA TYR A 244 14.07 2.98 -3.06
C TYR A 244 13.20 3.25 -4.29
N SER A 245 12.93 4.52 -4.61
CA SER A 245 12.15 4.87 -5.81
C SER A 245 12.88 4.37 -7.05
N GLN A 246 12.20 3.68 -7.96
CA GLN A 246 12.83 3.19 -9.19
C GLN A 246 13.50 4.34 -9.94
N ASN A 247 12.86 5.51 -9.94
CA ASN A 247 13.41 6.71 -10.54
C ASN A 247 13.74 7.81 -9.52
N ALA A 248 14.85 8.49 -9.78
CA ALA A 248 15.29 9.67 -9.07
C ALA A 248 14.93 10.94 -9.84
N TYR A 249 14.70 12.02 -9.12
CA TYR A 249 14.25 13.30 -9.65
C TYR A 249 15.34 14.37 -9.53
N SER A 250 15.63 15.04 -10.65
CA SER A 250 16.61 16.14 -10.71
C SER A 250 15.96 17.48 -10.36
N TRP A 251 16.52 18.20 -9.39
CA TRP A 251 16.01 19.48 -8.91
C TRP A 251 17.15 20.44 -8.54
N LYS A 252 16.80 21.68 -8.17
CA LYS A 252 17.77 22.69 -7.74
C LYS A 252 17.36 23.30 -6.43
N ASP A 253 18.34 23.55 -5.57
CA ASP A 253 18.16 24.24 -4.30
C ASP A 253 18.12 25.78 -4.46
N GLU A 254 18.12 26.50 -3.33
CA GLU A 254 18.13 27.97 -3.31
C GLU A 254 19.40 28.59 -3.91
N GLN A 255 20.51 27.87 -3.83
CA GLN A 255 21.81 28.24 -4.36
C GLN A 255 21.96 27.87 -5.84
N ASN A 256 20.90 27.31 -6.45
CA ASN A 256 20.86 26.82 -7.83
C ASN A 256 21.86 25.68 -8.10
N GLN A 257 22.23 24.96 -7.04
CA GLN A 257 23.00 23.72 -7.09
C GLN A 257 22.08 22.58 -7.50
N GLU A 258 22.59 21.69 -8.36
CA GLU A 258 21.81 20.57 -8.89
C GLU A 258 21.88 19.37 -7.97
N PHE A 259 20.72 18.80 -7.68
CA PHE A 259 20.59 17.57 -6.91
C PHE A 259 19.82 16.54 -7.70
N LEU A 260 20.14 15.28 -7.44
CA LEU A 260 19.36 14.14 -7.84
C LEU A 260 18.87 13.45 -6.57
N SER A 261 17.57 13.21 -6.47
CA SER A 261 16.98 12.64 -5.25
C SER A 261 16.02 11.50 -5.52
N CYS A 262 16.03 10.50 -4.64
CA CYS A 262 15.06 9.41 -4.62
C CYS A 262 14.49 9.26 -3.20
N LEU A 263 13.31 8.65 -3.09
CA LEU A 263 12.82 8.23 -1.79
C LEU A 263 13.43 6.88 -1.44
N ILE A 264 13.74 6.72 -0.16
CA ILE A 264 14.11 5.46 0.45
C ILE A 264 13.11 5.18 1.54
N VAL A 265 12.60 3.95 1.58
CA VAL A 265 11.76 3.47 2.67
C VAL A 265 12.57 2.48 3.50
N LYS A 266 12.62 2.70 4.80
CA LYS A 266 13.35 1.86 5.76
C LYS A 266 12.43 1.38 6.88
N GLY A 267 12.73 0.19 7.41
CA GLY A 267 12.11 -0.33 8.61
C GLY A 267 10.62 -0.62 8.41
N GLU A 268 9.76 0.06 9.16
CA GLU A 268 8.30 -0.10 9.06
C GLU A 268 7.61 1.02 8.27
N GLY A 269 8.21 1.39 7.13
CA GLY A 269 7.62 2.40 6.24
C GLY A 269 8.15 3.82 6.42
N GLU A 270 9.25 4.02 7.16
CA GLU A 270 9.81 5.38 7.30
C GLU A 270 10.41 5.88 6.00
N TYR A 271 9.96 7.06 5.56
CA TYR A 271 10.43 7.69 4.34
C TYR A 271 11.66 8.57 4.60
N TYR A 272 12.61 8.48 3.68
CA TYR A 272 13.79 9.32 3.66
C TYR A 272 13.99 9.86 2.25
N LEU A 273 14.26 11.15 2.14
CA LEU A 273 14.73 11.73 0.89
C LEU A 273 16.26 11.65 0.87
N TYR A 274 16.77 10.87 -0.07
CA TYR A 274 18.19 10.79 -0.34
C TYR A 274 18.54 11.74 -1.48
N SER A 275 19.49 12.63 -1.25
CA SER A 275 19.89 13.64 -2.25
C SER A 275 21.40 13.58 -2.51
N ALA A 276 21.76 13.42 -3.78
CA ALA A 276 23.15 13.40 -4.26
C ALA A 276 23.42 14.57 -5.20
N ASN A 277 24.64 15.10 -5.17
CA ASN A 277 25.11 16.15 -6.08
C ASN A 277 26.45 15.73 -6.70
N GLY A 278 26.40 15.10 -7.88
CA GLY A 278 27.59 14.66 -8.62
C GLY A 278 28.47 13.70 -7.81
N ASP A 279 29.79 13.93 -7.83
CA ASP A 279 30.80 13.06 -7.21
C ASP A 279 30.84 13.15 -5.66
N GLU A 280 30.04 14.01 -5.04
CA GLU A 280 29.96 14.16 -3.59
C GLU A 280 28.79 13.34 -3.04
N VAL A 281 29.06 12.06 -2.80
CA VAL A 281 28.15 11.14 -2.11
C VAL A 281 28.60 10.96 -0.65
N PRO A 282 27.74 11.16 0.38
CA PRO A 282 26.42 11.81 0.43
C PRO A 282 26.47 13.20 1.11
N LEU A 283 25.57 14.12 0.73
CA LEU A 283 25.39 15.41 1.41
C LEU A 283 24.17 15.45 2.36
N HIS A 284 23.04 14.78 2.07
CA HIS A 284 21.86 14.87 2.92
C HIS A 284 20.93 13.66 2.85
N LEU A 285 20.66 13.03 4.01
CA LEU A 285 19.56 12.09 4.21
C LEU A 285 18.55 12.80 5.12
N GLU A 286 17.47 13.30 4.54
CA GLU A 286 16.41 13.98 5.29
C GLU A 286 15.29 12.97 5.58
N LYS A 287 14.91 12.84 6.85
CA LYS A 287 13.74 12.03 7.20
C LYS A 287 12.50 12.77 6.73
N VAL A 288 11.82 12.23 5.74
CA VAL A 288 10.48 12.71 5.35
C VAL A 288 9.53 12.05 6.31
N VAL A 289 9.02 12.80 7.29
CA VAL A 289 8.07 12.26 8.25
C VAL A 289 6.71 12.09 7.55
N ALA A 290 6.58 11.03 6.76
CA ALA A 290 5.30 10.39 6.61
C ALA A 290 5.03 9.73 7.97
N VAL A 291 3.91 10.06 8.61
CA VAL A 291 3.55 9.48 9.90
C VAL A 291 3.51 7.96 9.76
N THR A 292 4.49 7.24 10.30
CA THR A 292 4.55 5.78 10.24
C THR A 292 4.52 5.16 11.63
N ARG A 293 3.97 3.95 11.68
CA ARG A 293 3.04 3.42 12.69
C ARG A 293 3.72 2.82 13.93
N GLN A 294 5.04 2.96 14.13
CA GLN A 294 5.76 2.06 15.05
C GLN A 294 6.60 2.70 16.16
N GLU A 295 6.10 3.75 16.80
CA GLU A 295 6.42 3.99 18.23
C GLU A 295 5.22 3.72 19.16
N ALA A 296 4.08 3.29 18.60
CA ALA A 296 2.82 3.07 19.33
C ALA A 296 2.50 1.59 19.64
N ALA A 297 3.28 0.63 19.15
CA ALA A 297 2.95 -0.79 19.26
C ALA A 297 3.41 -1.48 20.56
N ASN A 298 4.10 -0.79 21.47
CA ASN A 298 4.68 -1.42 22.67
C ASN A 298 3.87 -1.30 23.97
N ASP A 299 2.71 -0.63 23.98
CA ASP A 299 1.83 -0.65 25.16
C ASP A 299 0.54 -1.40 24.86
N GLY A 300 0.56 -2.68 25.21
CA GLY A 300 -0.55 -3.61 25.04
C GLY A 300 -1.81 -3.15 25.77
N ASN A 301 -2.87 -2.95 25.00
CA ASN A 301 -4.27 -3.21 25.37
C ASN A 301 -5.16 -2.89 24.16
N ALA A 302 -5.33 -3.87 23.27
CA ALA A 302 -6.41 -3.86 22.30
C ALA A 302 -7.61 -4.58 22.92
N SER A 303 -8.62 -3.82 23.35
CA SER A 303 -9.96 -4.36 23.57
C SER A 303 -11.01 -3.29 23.27
N ASP A 304 -11.88 -3.64 22.33
CA ASP A 304 -13.20 -3.07 22.00
C ASP A 304 -13.30 -1.58 21.67
N LEU A 305 -13.54 -1.26 20.39
CA LEU A 305 -14.55 -0.29 19.94
C LEU A 305 -15.04 -0.60 18.51
N ASN A 306 -16.35 -0.80 18.38
CA ASN A 306 -17.11 -1.01 17.14
C ASN A 306 -17.32 0.31 16.39
N GLU A 307 -16.75 0.45 15.19
CA GLU A 307 -17.28 1.15 14.00
C GLU A 307 -16.39 0.72 12.80
N PRO A 308 -16.92 0.58 11.56
CA PRO A 308 -16.31 -0.26 10.55
C PRO A 308 -15.06 0.41 9.96
N VAL A 309 -13.90 0.05 10.52
CA VAL A 309 -12.75 -0.28 9.68
C VAL A 309 -13.30 -1.23 8.63
N GLU A 310 -13.13 -0.92 7.35
CA GLU A 310 -13.56 -1.84 6.30
C GLU A 310 -12.97 -3.22 6.67
N GLU A 311 -13.83 -4.19 6.95
CA GLU A 311 -13.42 -5.45 7.57
C GLU A 311 -12.27 -6.04 6.75
N MET A 312 -11.29 -6.66 7.43
CA MET A 312 -10.25 -7.42 6.76
C MET A 312 -10.88 -8.27 5.66
N LEU A 313 -10.23 -8.35 4.50
CA LEU A 313 -10.65 -9.15 3.36
C LEU A 313 -11.16 -10.51 3.88
N PRO A 314 -12.46 -10.81 3.70
CA PRO A 314 -12.99 -12.09 4.09
C PRO A 314 -12.26 -13.23 3.39
N GLU A 315 -12.22 -14.40 4.03
CA GLU A 315 -11.72 -15.59 3.36
C GLU A 315 -12.58 -15.90 2.12
N PHE A 316 -11.95 -16.31 1.03
CA PHE A 316 -12.67 -16.77 -0.14
C PHE A 316 -13.46 -18.04 0.18
N VAL A 317 -14.76 -18.02 -0.11
CA VAL A 317 -15.63 -19.19 -0.05
C VAL A 317 -16.32 -19.33 -1.39
N TYR A 318 -16.16 -20.49 -2.04
CA TYR A 318 -16.84 -20.77 -3.30
C TYR A 318 -18.36 -20.90 -3.06
N SER A 319 -19.16 -20.07 -3.73
CA SER A 319 -20.62 -20.06 -3.62
C SER A 319 -21.35 -20.68 -4.83
N GLY A 320 -20.60 -21.24 -5.78
CA GLY A 320 -21.17 -21.98 -6.91
C GLY A 320 -21.75 -23.34 -6.52
N GLU A 321 -22.46 -23.98 -7.45
CA GLU A 321 -23.21 -25.22 -7.19
C GLU A 321 -22.34 -26.50 -7.18
N ASP A 322 -21.12 -26.45 -7.71
CA ASP A 322 -20.27 -27.64 -7.84
C ASP A 322 -19.54 -27.96 -6.51
N GLU A 323 -20.08 -28.93 -5.77
CA GLU A 323 -19.52 -29.41 -4.49
C GLU A 323 -18.06 -29.91 -4.59
N VAL A 324 -17.63 -30.40 -5.76
CA VAL A 324 -16.25 -30.83 -5.98
C VAL A 324 -15.33 -29.61 -6.10
N VAL A 325 -15.75 -28.60 -6.88
CA VAL A 325 -15.02 -27.34 -6.98
C VAL A 325 -14.94 -26.67 -5.61
N ALA A 326 -16.02 -26.65 -4.84
CA ALA A 326 -16.04 -26.10 -3.49
C ALA A 326 -14.97 -26.74 -2.58
N ALA A 327 -14.90 -28.08 -2.58
CA ALA A 327 -13.92 -28.82 -1.78
C ALA A 327 -12.46 -28.55 -2.21
N ILE A 328 -12.21 -28.42 -3.52
CA ILE A 328 -10.88 -28.08 -4.04
C ILE A 328 -10.51 -26.64 -3.68
N CYS A 329 -11.43 -25.68 -3.81
CA CYS A 329 -11.21 -24.30 -3.39
C CYS A 329 -10.87 -24.20 -1.90
N GLU A 330 -11.64 -24.87 -1.04
CA GLU A 330 -11.39 -24.91 0.41
C GLU A 330 -9.99 -25.48 0.71
N TYR A 331 -9.61 -26.58 0.04
CA TYR A 331 -8.29 -27.16 0.17
C TYR A 331 -7.18 -26.17 -0.23
N LEU A 332 -7.27 -25.54 -1.40
CA LEU A 332 -6.25 -24.62 -1.90
C LEU A 332 -6.09 -23.39 -1.00
N VAL A 333 -7.21 -22.77 -0.57
CA VAL A 333 -7.18 -21.62 0.36
C VAL A 333 -6.53 -22.00 1.69
N LYS A 334 -6.83 -23.20 2.20
CA LYS A 334 -6.24 -23.71 3.45
C LYS A 334 -4.74 -23.98 3.32
N GLU A 335 -4.29 -24.55 2.21
CA GLU A 335 -2.85 -24.79 1.98
C GLU A 335 -2.08 -23.47 1.89
N GLU A 336 -2.61 -22.46 1.19
CA GLU A 336 -1.96 -21.14 1.09
C GLU A 336 -1.81 -20.48 2.46
N LYS A 337 -2.82 -20.60 3.33
CA LYS A 337 -2.77 -20.13 4.73
C LYS A 337 -1.72 -20.81 5.59
N ASN A 338 -1.31 -22.03 5.23
CA ASN A 338 -0.24 -22.76 5.92
C ASN A 338 1.12 -22.56 5.23
N GLY A 339 1.16 -21.83 4.12
CA GLY A 339 2.35 -21.54 3.34
C GLY A 339 3.29 -20.54 4.01
N TYR A 340 4.50 -20.44 3.45
CA TYR A 340 5.55 -19.56 3.95
C TYR A 340 5.42 -18.09 3.48
N TYR A 341 4.58 -17.82 2.47
CA TYR A 341 4.47 -16.53 1.78
C TYR A 341 3.12 -15.85 2.08
N ILE A 342 2.86 -15.58 3.36
CA ILE A 342 1.68 -14.83 3.79
C ILE A 342 2.08 -13.34 3.91
N PRO A 343 1.43 -12.42 3.17
CA PRO A 343 1.68 -10.99 3.34
C PRO A 343 1.38 -10.54 4.78
N ASP A 344 2.18 -9.63 5.34
CA ASP A 344 1.91 -8.98 6.63
C ASP A 344 0.89 -7.82 6.45
N ALA A 345 -0.21 -8.13 5.75
CA ALA A 345 -1.20 -7.19 5.23
C ALA A 345 -2.61 -7.76 5.28
N ASP A 346 -3.60 -6.95 4.90
CA ASP A 346 -4.93 -7.46 4.60
C ASP A 346 -4.91 -8.18 3.24
N TRP A 347 -5.20 -9.48 3.22
CA TRP A 347 -5.03 -10.33 2.03
C TRP A 347 -6.12 -11.37 1.85
N VAL A 348 -6.29 -11.84 0.62
CA VAL A 348 -7.17 -12.96 0.26
C VAL A 348 -6.50 -13.85 -0.78
N ALA A 349 -6.66 -15.17 -0.64
CA ALA A 349 -6.31 -16.11 -1.69
C ALA A 349 -7.54 -16.45 -2.52
N ILE A 350 -7.45 -16.23 -3.83
CA ILE A 350 -8.50 -16.53 -4.80
C ILE A 350 -8.04 -17.74 -5.61
N PRO A 351 -8.70 -18.91 -5.47
CA PRO A 351 -8.44 -20.05 -6.32
C PRO A 351 -9.13 -19.90 -7.68
N GLN A 352 -8.51 -20.41 -8.73
CA GLN A 352 -9.12 -20.57 -10.06
C GLN A 352 -8.63 -21.88 -10.67
N MET A 353 -9.47 -22.59 -11.41
CA MET A 353 -9.10 -23.91 -11.94
C MET A 353 -9.76 -24.23 -13.27
N GLN A 354 -9.02 -24.88 -14.14
CA GLN A 354 -9.55 -25.56 -15.32
C GLN A 354 -9.62 -27.06 -15.04
N ILE A 355 -10.83 -27.63 -15.09
CA ILE A 355 -11.05 -29.07 -14.95
C ILE A 355 -11.06 -29.70 -16.35
N LEU A 356 -10.11 -30.61 -16.61
CA LEU A 356 -10.02 -31.36 -17.86
C LEU A 356 -10.90 -32.61 -17.84
N GLY A 357 -11.10 -33.21 -16.67
CA GLY A 357 -11.98 -34.35 -16.52
C GLY A 357 -12.03 -34.92 -15.11
N ARG A 358 -12.93 -35.88 -14.93
CA ARG A 358 -13.19 -36.55 -13.65
C ARG A 358 -13.30 -38.05 -13.88
N GLU A 359 -12.67 -38.84 -13.03
CA GLU A 359 -12.66 -40.30 -13.10
C GLU A 359 -12.97 -40.90 -11.74
N GLU A 360 -13.79 -41.95 -11.69
CA GLU A 360 -14.02 -42.71 -10.45
C GLU A 360 -13.03 -43.87 -10.39
N ALA A 361 -12.21 -43.92 -9.34
CA ALA A 361 -11.23 -44.97 -9.13
C ALA A 361 -11.13 -45.34 -7.65
N GLU A 362 -11.21 -46.63 -7.34
CA GLU A 362 -11.02 -47.17 -5.98
C GLU A 362 -11.89 -46.52 -4.87
N GLY A 363 -13.06 -45.99 -5.23
CA GLY A 363 -13.97 -45.30 -4.29
C GLY A 363 -13.63 -43.83 -4.06
N GLU A 364 -12.73 -43.27 -4.86
CA GLU A 364 -12.38 -41.85 -4.91
C GLU A 364 -12.79 -41.24 -6.26
N LEU A 365 -12.98 -39.93 -6.26
CA LEU A 365 -13.13 -39.12 -7.44
C LEU A 365 -11.80 -38.45 -7.74
N LEU A 366 -11.22 -38.78 -8.88
CA LEU A 366 -10.00 -38.16 -9.41
C LEU A 366 -10.39 -36.98 -10.29
N VAL A 367 -9.80 -35.82 -10.08
CA VAL A 367 -10.06 -34.60 -10.85
C VAL A 367 -8.76 -34.13 -11.47
N PHE A 368 -8.66 -34.26 -12.80
CA PHE A 368 -7.50 -33.82 -13.56
C PHE A 368 -7.71 -32.38 -14.02
N GLY A 369 -6.70 -31.53 -13.81
CA GLY A 369 -6.81 -30.12 -14.17
C GLY A 369 -5.57 -29.29 -13.89
N THR A 370 -5.66 -28.03 -14.28
CA THR A 370 -4.74 -26.99 -13.86
C THR A 370 -5.43 -26.16 -12.78
N PHE A 371 -4.81 -26.10 -11.61
CA PHE A 371 -5.32 -25.45 -10.41
C PHE A 371 -4.39 -24.31 -10.06
N ALA A 372 -4.93 -23.12 -9.90
CA ALA A 372 -4.14 -21.95 -9.60
C ALA A 372 -4.71 -21.22 -8.38
N ILE A 373 -3.83 -20.51 -7.71
CA ILE A 373 -4.16 -19.66 -6.57
C ILE A 373 -3.46 -18.33 -6.75
N SER A 374 -4.16 -17.24 -6.47
CA SER A 374 -3.64 -15.88 -6.56
C SER A 374 -3.95 -15.15 -5.27
N VAL A 375 -2.91 -14.66 -4.62
CA VAL A 375 -2.99 -13.92 -3.36
C VAL A 375 -3.05 -12.45 -3.69
N TYR A 376 -4.08 -11.77 -3.22
CA TYR A 376 -4.30 -10.35 -3.40
C TYR A 376 -4.22 -9.62 -2.08
N THR A 377 -3.74 -8.38 -2.09
CA THR A 377 -3.94 -7.43 -0.99
C THR A 377 -4.81 -6.27 -1.43
N ARG A 378 -5.44 -5.60 -0.45
CA ARG A 378 -6.31 -4.44 -0.71
C ARG A 378 -5.51 -3.15 -0.87
N ASN A 379 -5.72 -2.46 -1.99
CA ASN A 379 -5.30 -1.08 -2.24
C ASN A 379 -6.53 -0.24 -2.65
N GLY A 380 -7.28 0.21 -1.64
CA GLY A 380 -8.54 0.91 -1.84
C GLY A 380 -9.54 0.00 -2.57
N GLU A 381 -10.06 0.46 -3.70
CA GLU A 381 -10.99 -0.28 -4.57
C GLU A 381 -10.28 -1.28 -5.51
N ILE A 382 -9.00 -1.56 -5.29
CA ILE A 382 -8.17 -2.40 -6.17
C ILE A 382 -7.59 -3.58 -5.36
N LEU A 383 -7.71 -4.79 -5.91
CA LEU A 383 -6.97 -5.96 -5.45
C LEU A 383 -5.66 -6.10 -6.23
N GLU A 384 -4.52 -5.94 -5.55
CA GLU A 384 -3.19 -6.08 -6.16
C GLU A 384 -2.63 -7.47 -5.92
N CYS A 385 -2.23 -8.15 -7.00
CA CYS A 385 -1.66 -9.50 -6.91
C CYS A 385 -0.30 -9.46 -6.23
N ALA A 386 -0.20 -10.09 -5.06
CA ALA A 386 1.01 -10.22 -4.26
C ALA A 386 1.83 -11.43 -4.70
N SER A 387 1.15 -12.55 -4.92
CA SER A 387 1.77 -13.83 -5.28
C SER A 387 0.74 -14.73 -5.96
N GLY A 388 1.23 -15.82 -6.55
CA GLY A 388 0.36 -16.85 -7.07
C GLY A 388 1.15 -18.04 -7.57
N GLY A 389 0.43 -19.12 -7.84
CA GLY A 389 1.01 -20.36 -8.32
C GLY A 389 0.03 -21.10 -9.23
N ASN A 390 0.58 -21.88 -10.15
CA ASN A 390 -0.15 -22.79 -11.01
C ASN A 390 0.33 -24.22 -10.71
N MET A 391 -0.59 -25.14 -10.51
CA MET A 391 -0.36 -26.54 -10.18
C MET A 391 -1.10 -27.38 -11.21
N HIS A 392 -0.36 -28.18 -11.97
CA HIS A 392 -0.92 -29.11 -12.95
C HIS A 392 -0.96 -30.48 -12.33
N GLY A 393 -2.10 -31.19 -12.39
CA GLY A 393 -2.13 -32.50 -11.76
C GLY A 393 -3.50 -33.13 -11.58
N CYS A 394 -3.56 -33.99 -10.55
CA CYS A 394 -4.74 -34.74 -10.16
C CYS A 394 -5.06 -34.48 -8.68
N VAL A 395 -6.31 -34.13 -8.40
CA VAL A 395 -6.84 -34.03 -7.03
C VAL A 395 -7.72 -35.24 -6.76
N HIS A 396 -7.45 -35.93 -5.65
CA HIS A 396 -8.24 -37.06 -5.20
C HIS A 396 -9.24 -36.58 -4.16
N LEU A 397 -10.51 -36.92 -4.35
CA LEU A 397 -11.56 -36.58 -3.40
C LEU A 397 -12.32 -37.82 -2.96
N ARG A 398 -12.73 -37.81 -1.69
CA ARG A 398 -13.68 -38.79 -1.15
C ARG A 398 -14.91 -38.06 -0.64
N LYS A 399 -16.08 -38.67 -0.84
CA LYS A 399 -17.33 -38.16 -0.28
C LYS A 399 -17.56 -38.79 1.09
N GLU A 400 -17.47 -37.99 2.14
CA GLU A 400 -17.73 -38.37 3.53
C GLU A 400 -18.90 -37.54 4.07
N ASP A 401 -19.90 -38.19 4.69
CA ASP A 401 -21.11 -37.53 5.20
C ASP A 401 -21.81 -36.59 4.19
N ASN A 402 -21.84 -36.99 2.91
CA ASN A 402 -22.34 -36.25 1.76
C ASN A 402 -21.57 -34.98 1.38
N VAL A 403 -20.34 -34.79 1.88
CA VAL A 403 -19.47 -33.66 1.52
C VAL A 403 -18.19 -34.22 0.89
N TYR A 404 -17.73 -33.63 -0.22
CA TYR A 404 -16.44 -33.98 -0.78
C TYR A 404 -15.31 -33.39 0.05
N GLN A 405 -14.26 -34.18 0.26
CA GLN A 405 -13.02 -33.73 0.90
C GLN A 405 -11.83 -34.18 0.05
N VAL A 406 -10.86 -33.30 -0.10
CA VAL A 406 -9.58 -33.62 -0.74
C VAL A 406 -8.78 -34.56 0.17
N THR A 407 -8.39 -35.72 -0.35
CA THR A 407 -7.63 -36.74 0.39
C THR A 407 -6.17 -36.78 -0.02
N GLU A 408 -5.87 -36.50 -1.28
CA GLU A 408 -4.52 -36.48 -1.84
C GLU A 408 -4.47 -35.49 -3.02
N VAL A 409 -3.30 -34.91 -3.25
CA VAL A 409 -2.99 -34.12 -4.44
C VAL A 409 -1.69 -34.61 -5.07
N GLN A 410 -1.68 -34.68 -6.39
CA GLN A 410 -0.52 -35.08 -7.18
C GLN A 410 -0.21 -33.94 -8.15
N TRP A 411 0.74 -33.09 -7.76
CA TRP A 411 1.19 -31.95 -8.56
C TRP A 411 2.40 -32.33 -9.41
N ALA A 412 2.42 -31.83 -10.64
CA ALA A 412 3.59 -31.85 -11.49
C ALA A 412 4.75 -31.08 -10.83
N LEU A 413 5.97 -31.56 -11.06
CA LEU A 413 7.19 -30.89 -10.61
C LEU A 413 7.57 -29.77 -11.58
N ASP A 414 8.36 -28.80 -11.12
CA ASP A 414 8.78 -27.69 -11.97
C ASP A 414 10.00 -27.99 -12.86
N GLY A 415 10.18 -27.14 -13.86
CA GLY A 415 11.40 -27.08 -14.68
C GLY A 415 11.65 -28.36 -15.48
N GLY A 416 12.87 -28.88 -15.44
CA GLY A 416 13.28 -30.05 -16.23
C GLY A 416 12.59 -31.36 -15.84
N LEU A 417 11.82 -31.39 -14.75
CA LEU A 417 11.09 -32.57 -14.26
C LEU A 417 9.59 -32.52 -14.59
N PHE A 418 9.11 -31.43 -15.19
CA PHE A 418 7.68 -31.21 -15.44
C PHE A 418 7.07 -32.30 -16.31
N ASP A 419 7.67 -32.59 -17.47
CA ASP A 419 7.19 -33.62 -18.40
C ASP A 419 7.15 -35.01 -17.77
N ASP A 420 8.26 -35.47 -17.20
CA ASP A 420 8.35 -36.79 -16.56
C ASP A 420 7.31 -36.96 -15.45
N SER A 421 7.10 -35.94 -14.63
CA SER A 421 6.08 -35.97 -13.56
C SER A 421 4.65 -36.00 -14.10
N LEU A 422 4.35 -35.27 -15.18
CA LEU A 422 3.04 -35.34 -15.83
C LEU A 422 2.78 -36.71 -16.47
N GLN A 423 3.79 -37.35 -17.07
CA GLN A 423 3.67 -38.71 -17.58
C GLN A 423 3.37 -39.71 -16.47
N GLU A 424 3.97 -39.54 -15.29
CA GLU A 424 3.69 -40.37 -14.11
C GLU A 424 2.26 -40.18 -13.61
N ILE A 425 1.83 -38.92 -13.41
CA ILE A 425 0.47 -38.57 -12.96
C ILE A 425 -0.59 -39.12 -13.92
N THR A 426 -0.31 -39.07 -15.23
CA THR A 426 -1.27 -39.45 -16.27
C THR A 426 -1.09 -40.87 -16.80
N ALA A 427 -0.23 -41.71 -16.19
CA ALA A 427 0.12 -43.03 -16.72
C ALA A 427 -1.11 -43.94 -16.98
N ASN A 428 -2.12 -43.86 -16.12
CA ASN A 428 -3.37 -44.61 -16.25
C ASN A 428 -4.48 -43.85 -17.00
N TYR A 429 -4.28 -42.56 -17.26
CA TYR A 429 -5.24 -41.65 -17.90
C TYR A 429 -4.56 -40.76 -18.95
N PRO A 430 -3.94 -41.35 -19.99
CA PRO A 430 -3.10 -40.63 -20.94
C PRO A 430 -3.87 -39.56 -21.74
N GLN A 431 -5.21 -39.61 -21.77
CA GLN A 431 -6.03 -38.58 -22.41
C GLN A 431 -5.88 -37.18 -21.80
N TYR A 432 -5.44 -37.07 -20.54
CA TYR A 432 -5.29 -35.78 -19.85
C TYR A 432 -3.90 -35.15 -20.00
N TYR A 433 -2.90 -35.90 -20.46
CA TYR A 433 -1.51 -35.44 -20.57
C TYR A 433 -1.40 -34.14 -21.40
N GLU A 434 -1.94 -34.14 -22.62
CA GLU A 434 -1.84 -32.97 -23.51
C GLU A 434 -2.53 -31.73 -22.93
N GLY A 435 -3.66 -31.91 -22.25
CA GLY A 435 -4.37 -30.81 -21.58
C GLY A 435 -3.58 -30.25 -20.41
N LEU A 436 -3.00 -31.12 -19.57
CA LEU A 436 -2.15 -30.69 -18.46
C LEU A 436 -0.85 -30.03 -18.93
N MET A 437 -0.25 -30.55 -20.00
CA MET A 437 0.97 -30.00 -20.60
C MET A 437 0.72 -28.61 -21.21
N SER A 438 -0.46 -28.42 -21.83
CA SER A 438 -0.85 -27.15 -22.43
C SER A 438 -1.28 -26.11 -21.38
N GLY A 439 -1.89 -26.55 -20.28
CA GLY A 439 -2.48 -25.66 -19.28
C GLY A 439 -3.68 -24.88 -19.82
N TYR A 440 -3.87 -23.68 -19.28
CA TYR A 440 -4.95 -22.78 -19.71
C TYR A 440 -4.81 -22.36 -21.17
N GLY A 441 -5.93 -22.31 -21.89
CA GLY A 441 -6.00 -21.68 -23.19
C GLY A 441 -5.78 -20.16 -23.13
N GLU A 442 -5.56 -19.55 -24.29
CA GLU A 442 -5.38 -18.10 -24.42
C GLU A 442 -6.59 -17.34 -23.82
N GLY A 443 -6.34 -16.55 -22.77
CA GLY A 443 -7.36 -15.74 -22.10
C GLY A 443 -8.29 -16.52 -21.14
N GLU A 444 -8.17 -17.84 -21.04
CA GLU A 444 -9.06 -18.68 -20.23
C GLU A 444 -8.80 -18.51 -18.74
N ARG A 445 -7.51 -18.42 -18.34
CA ARG A 445 -7.13 -18.21 -16.94
C ARG A 445 -7.70 -16.90 -16.42
N GLU A 446 -7.59 -15.84 -17.20
CA GLU A 446 -8.07 -14.50 -16.87
C GLU A 446 -9.59 -14.47 -16.74
N GLN A 447 -10.31 -15.20 -17.61
CA GLN A 447 -11.76 -15.35 -17.51
C GLN A 447 -12.18 -16.07 -16.22
N LEU A 448 -11.55 -17.20 -15.92
CA LEU A 448 -11.84 -17.98 -14.71
C LEU A 448 -11.51 -17.18 -13.43
N LEU A 449 -10.37 -16.49 -13.41
CA LEU A 449 -10.01 -15.60 -12.31
C LEU A 449 -11.06 -14.49 -12.13
N LEU A 450 -11.49 -13.84 -13.21
CA LEU A 450 -12.50 -12.78 -13.16
C LEU A 450 -13.85 -13.28 -12.65
N GLU A 451 -14.26 -14.50 -13.00
CA GLU A 451 -15.46 -15.15 -12.45
C GLU A 451 -15.36 -15.35 -10.93
N MET A 452 -14.21 -15.82 -10.45
CA MET A 452 -13.97 -16.05 -9.02
C MET A 452 -13.88 -14.73 -8.24
N LEU A 453 -13.25 -13.71 -8.79
CA LEU A 453 -13.21 -12.36 -8.20
C LEU A 453 -14.60 -11.72 -8.14
N ARG A 454 -15.41 -11.83 -9.20
CA ARG A 454 -16.79 -11.35 -9.23
C ARG A 454 -17.64 -12.00 -8.14
N MET A 455 -17.52 -13.32 -8.01
CA MET A 455 -18.18 -14.09 -6.95
C MET A 455 -17.77 -13.55 -5.58
N TYR A 456 -16.47 -13.48 -5.32
CA TYR A 456 -15.91 -13.01 -4.06
C TYR A 456 -16.37 -11.60 -3.67
N VAL A 457 -16.25 -10.63 -4.58
CA VAL A 457 -16.63 -9.23 -4.34
C VAL A 457 -18.13 -9.13 -4.05
N LYS A 458 -18.96 -9.84 -4.82
CA LYS A 458 -20.41 -9.83 -4.66
C LYS A 458 -20.86 -10.46 -3.35
N ASP A 459 -20.35 -11.65 -3.02
CA ASP A 459 -20.81 -12.42 -1.85
C ASP A 459 -20.44 -11.73 -0.53
N ASN A 460 -19.35 -10.96 -0.55
CA ASN A 460 -18.86 -10.21 0.61
C ASN A 460 -19.25 -8.72 0.59
N ASN A 461 -19.99 -8.27 -0.42
CA ASN A 461 -20.40 -6.87 -0.59
C ASN A 461 -19.22 -5.87 -0.46
N LEU A 462 -18.13 -6.17 -1.15
CA LEU A 462 -16.90 -5.36 -1.13
C LEU A 462 -16.99 -4.17 -2.09
N SER A 463 -16.29 -3.09 -1.76
CA SER A 463 -16.14 -1.87 -2.58
C SER A 463 -15.14 -2.01 -3.75
N ILE A 464 -14.52 -3.18 -3.90
CA ILE A 464 -13.50 -3.45 -4.91
C ILE A 464 -14.10 -3.38 -6.32
N LYS A 465 -13.45 -2.60 -7.20
CA LYS A 465 -13.83 -2.41 -8.60
C LYS A 465 -12.84 -3.01 -9.58
N TYR A 466 -11.57 -3.16 -9.18
CA TYR A 466 -10.50 -3.62 -10.06
C TYR A 466 -9.64 -4.70 -9.41
N TYR A 467 -9.01 -5.52 -10.24
CA TYR A 467 -7.80 -6.24 -9.85
C TYR A 467 -6.64 -5.83 -10.76
N LYS A 468 -5.41 -5.96 -10.26
CA LYS A 468 -4.22 -5.55 -10.99
C LYS A 468 -3.03 -6.45 -10.68
N ASP A 469 -2.34 -6.89 -11.72
CA ASP A 469 -1.02 -7.50 -11.64
C ASP A 469 0.07 -6.43 -11.89
N TYR A 470 1.25 -6.62 -11.29
CA TYR A 470 2.36 -5.69 -11.49
C TYR A 470 2.76 -5.63 -12.97
N GLY A 471 2.89 -4.42 -13.52
CA GLY A 471 3.22 -4.18 -14.91
C GLY A 471 2.05 -4.29 -15.90
N TRP A 472 0.87 -4.74 -15.45
CA TRP A 472 -0.33 -4.85 -16.28
C TRP A 472 -1.34 -3.74 -15.98
N ASP A 473 -2.18 -3.42 -16.97
CA ASP A 473 -3.29 -2.50 -16.80
C ASP A 473 -4.30 -3.05 -15.76
N PRO A 474 -4.91 -2.20 -14.91
CA PRO A 474 -6.00 -2.61 -14.03
C PRO A 474 -7.19 -3.15 -14.84
N VAL A 475 -7.76 -4.27 -14.40
CA VAL A 475 -8.91 -4.92 -15.03
C VAL A 475 -10.15 -4.75 -14.15
N ALA A 476 -11.25 -4.31 -14.74
CA ALA A 476 -12.50 -4.11 -14.03
C ALA A 476 -13.13 -5.46 -13.63
N ILE A 477 -13.62 -5.55 -12.40
CA ILE A 477 -14.29 -6.75 -11.86
C ILE A 477 -15.79 -6.73 -12.21
N GLU A 478 -16.40 -5.57 -12.47
CA GLU A 478 -17.85 -5.43 -12.74
C GLU A 478 -18.40 -6.33 -13.86
#